data_AF-A0A2R6NVX1-F1
#
_entry.id   AF-A0A2R6NVX1-F1
#
_cell.length_a   1.000
_cell.length_b   1.000
_cell.length_c   1.000
_cell.angle_alpha   90.00
_cell.angle_beta   90.00
_cell.angle_gamma   90.00
#
_symmetry.space_group_name_H-M   'P 1'
#
loop_
_entity.id
_entity.type
_entity.pdbx_description
1 polymer ?
#
loop_
_entity_poly.entity_id
_entity_poly.type
_entity_poly.pdbx_seq_one_letter_code
_entity_poly.pdbx_strand_id
1 'polypeptide(L)'
;MSHDPAYFPDADEFRPERFLGGNGKSAEFTPQTNTQNHFPFGSGRRICAGMNLAYQSLFINTAYLLWALNIQKPLDENGEPIVPSGTCIDEGLVV
;
A
#
# COMPACT_ATOMS: atom_id res chain seq x y z
N MET A 1 7.18 -8.70 -10.20
CA MET A 1 6.56 -9.48 -9.10
C MET A 1 5.39 -8.70 -8.51
N SER A 2 5.59 -7.51 -7.92
CA SER A 2 4.49 -6.76 -7.30
C SER A 2 3.38 -6.29 -8.26
N HIS A 3 3.71 -6.04 -9.54
CA HIS A 3 2.74 -5.76 -10.62
C HIS A 3 2.57 -6.93 -11.60
N ASP A 4 3.05 -8.13 -11.25
CA ASP A 4 2.89 -9.29 -12.12
C ASP A 4 1.46 -9.83 -12.00
N PRO A 5 0.66 -9.83 -13.08
CA PRO A 5 -0.73 -10.30 -13.06
C PRO A 5 -0.88 -11.76 -12.64
N ALA A 6 0.18 -12.57 -12.77
CA ALA A 6 0.17 -13.97 -12.33
C ALA A 6 0.07 -14.11 -10.81
N TYR A 7 0.53 -13.10 -10.05
CA TYR A 7 0.50 -13.08 -8.58
C TYR A 7 -0.51 -12.06 -8.04
N PHE A 8 -0.67 -10.93 -8.73
CA PHE A 8 -1.59 -9.86 -8.38
C PHE A 8 -2.49 -9.54 -9.57
N PRO A 9 -3.63 -10.23 -9.72
CA PRO A 9 -4.65 -9.81 -10.69
C PRO A 9 -5.07 -8.36 -10.42
N ASP A 10 -5.23 -7.58 -11.49
CA ASP A 10 -5.52 -6.15 -11.42
C ASP A 10 -4.51 -5.40 -10.53
N ALA A 11 -3.22 -5.60 -10.75
CA ALA A 11 -2.18 -5.06 -9.88
C ALA A 11 -2.13 -3.53 -9.83
N ASP A 12 -2.57 -2.86 -10.89
CA ASP A 12 -2.64 -1.40 -10.95
C ASP A 12 -3.83 -0.83 -10.15
N GLU A 13 -4.73 -1.69 -9.70
CA GLU A 13 -5.89 -1.30 -8.89
C GLU A 13 -5.52 -1.31 -7.39
N PHE A 14 -5.69 -0.15 -6.75
CA PHE A 14 -5.53 -0.03 -5.29
C PHE A 14 -6.66 -0.77 -4.56
N ARG A 15 -6.40 -2.03 -4.18
CA ARG A 15 -7.33 -2.93 -3.49
C ARG A 15 -6.73 -3.47 -2.19
N PRO A 16 -6.84 -2.74 -1.07
CA PRO A 16 -6.29 -3.16 0.22
C PRO A 16 -6.82 -4.52 0.72
N GLU A 17 -8.05 -4.86 0.34
CA GLU A 17 -8.76 -6.07 0.78
C GLU A 17 -8.05 -7.36 0.33
N ARG A 18 -7.22 -7.30 -0.72
CA ARG A 18 -6.45 -8.46 -1.20
C ARG A 18 -5.46 -9.00 -0.17
N PHE A 19 -5.13 -8.20 0.85
CA PHE A 19 -4.23 -8.58 1.94
C PHE A 19 -4.98 -9.03 3.21
N LEU A 20 -6.32 -9.08 3.17
CA LEU A 20 -7.15 -9.58 4.26
C LEU A 20 -7.49 -11.07 4.03
N GLY A 21 -7.45 -11.86 5.09
CA GLY A 21 -7.94 -13.24 5.12
C GLY A 21 -9.46 -13.28 5.26
N GLY A 22 -10.07 -14.45 5.00
CA GLY A 22 -11.53 -14.64 5.02
C GLY A 22 -12.24 -14.36 6.35
N ASN A 23 -11.50 -14.13 7.44
CA ASN A 23 -12.01 -13.74 8.75
C ASN A 23 -11.77 -12.25 9.08
N GLY A 24 -11.36 -11.44 8.10
CA GLY A 24 -11.05 -10.02 8.28
C GLY A 24 -9.75 -9.74 9.03
N LYS A 25 -8.97 -10.77 9.40
CA LYS A 25 -7.59 -10.60 9.86
C LYS A 25 -6.67 -10.43 8.67
N SER A 26 -5.43 -9.97 8.89
CA SER A 26 -4.42 -10.05 7.83
C SER A 26 -4.35 -11.50 7.32
N ALA A 27 -4.40 -11.69 6.00
CA ALA A 27 -3.97 -12.96 5.40
C ALA A 27 -2.60 -13.29 6.00
N GLU A 28 -2.23 -14.57 6.14
CA GLU A 28 -0.97 -14.98 6.79
C GLU A 28 0.24 -14.30 6.10
N PHE A 29 0.55 -13.09 6.55
CA PHE A 29 1.66 -12.27 6.14
C PHE A 29 2.72 -12.58 7.16
N THR A 30 3.38 -13.72 7.00
CA THR A 30 4.58 -13.97 7.78
C THR A 30 5.67 -13.12 7.15
N PRO A 31 6.25 -12.11 7.83
CA PRO A 31 7.30 -11.25 7.25
C PRO A 31 8.57 -12.02 6.85
N GLN A 32 8.62 -13.31 7.18
CA GLN A 32 9.75 -14.22 7.00
C GLN A 32 9.46 -15.33 6.00
N THR A 33 8.22 -15.51 5.52
CA THR A 33 7.88 -16.60 4.60
C THR A 33 7.65 -16.06 3.20
N ASN A 34 8.31 -16.73 2.25
CA ASN A 34 8.37 -16.50 0.80
C ASN A 34 7.02 -16.73 0.09
N THR A 35 5.89 -16.53 0.77
CA THR A 35 4.61 -17.15 0.38
C THR A 35 3.73 -16.26 -0.49
N GLN A 36 3.96 -14.94 -0.50
CA GLN A 36 3.07 -14.00 -1.22
C GLN A 36 3.74 -13.19 -2.34
N ASN A 37 4.97 -13.51 -2.74
CA ASN A 37 5.69 -12.80 -3.82
C ASN A 37 5.71 -11.26 -3.67
N HIS A 38 5.65 -10.79 -2.42
CA HIS A 38 5.60 -9.38 -2.04
C HIS A 38 6.79 -9.05 -1.15
N PHE A 39 7.76 -8.28 -1.67
CA PHE A 39 9.03 -7.97 -0.99
C PHE A 39 9.34 -6.48 -1.00
N PRO A 40 8.48 -5.62 -0.39
CA PRO A 40 8.66 -4.17 -0.45
C PRO A 40 9.94 -3.68 0.24
N PHE A 41 10.55 -4.52 1.08
CA PHE A 41 11.79 -4.24 1.82
C PHE A 41 12.96 -5.14 1.40
N GLY A 42 12.82 -5.86 0.29
CA GLY A 42 13.78 -6.87 -0.16
C GLY A 42 13.75 -8.16 0.65
N SER A 43 14.78 -8.99 0.51
CA SER A 43 14.89 -10.29 1.17
C SER A 43 16.35 -10.68 1.42
N GLY A 44 16.57 -11.67 2.29
CA GLY A 44 17.88 -12.25 2.60
C GLY A 44 18.80 -11.33 3.40
N ARG A 45 20.12 -11.47 3.19
CA ARG A 45 21.16 -10.76 3.97
C ARG A 45 21.16 -9.24 3.81
N ARG A 46 20.43 -8.71 2.82
CA ARG A 46 20.35 -7.28 2.48
C ARG A 46 18.94 -6.73 2.64
N ILE A 47 18.06 -7.42 3.37
CA ILE A 47 16.74 -6.90 3.72
C ILE A 47 16.85 -5.56 4.45
N CYS A 48 15.89 -4.66 4.22
CA CYS A 48 15.89 -3.34 4.84
C CYS A 48 15.96 -3.45 6.37
N ALA A 49 17.04 -2.92 6.95
CA ALA A 49 17.22 -2.89 8.41
C ALA A 49 16.13 -2.06 9.12
N GLY A 50 15.51 -1.11 8.41
CA GLY A 50 14.44 -0.25 8.92
C GLY A 50 13.03 -0.82 8.77
N MET A 51 12.85 -2.05 8.27
CA MET A 51 11.52 -2.63 7.96
C MET A 51 10.55 -2.55 9.16
N ASN A 52 10.99 -2.96 10.35
CA ASN A 52 10.14 -2.95 11.55
C ASN A 52 9.75 -1.54 11.98
N LEU A 53 10.69 -0.58 11.90
CA LEU A 53 10.42 0.82 12.17
C LEU A 53 9.39 1.37 11.18
N ALA A 54 9.57 1.11 9.88
CA ALA A 54 8.65 1.56 8.85
C ALA A 54 7.23 1.03 9.08
N TYR A 55 7.06 -0.26 9.38
CA TYR A 55 5.75 -0.83 9.68
C TYR A 55 5.08 -0.18 10.90
N GLN A 56 5.80 -0.03 12.00
CA GLN A 56 5.25 0.57 13.22
C GLN A 56 4.91 2.06 13.01
N SER A 57 5.81 2.81 12.36
CA SER A 57 5.59 4.21 12.03
C SER A 57 4.41 4.39 11.08
N LEU A 58 4.28 3.58 10.03
CA LEU A 58 3.15 3.68 9.10
C LEU A 58 1.82 3.37 9.80
N PHE A 59 1.79 2.34 10.65
CA PHE A 59 0.59 1.97 11.39
C PHE A 59 0.12 3.12 12.29
N ILE A 60 1.01 3.66 13.13
CA ILE A 60 0.63 4.71 14.08
C ILE A 60 0.26 6.01 13.38
N ASN A 61 1.00 6.42 12.34
CA ASN A 61 0.68 7.63 11.58
C ASN A 61 -0.67 7.50 10.86
N THR A 62 -0.95 6.35 10.24
CA THR A 62 -2.24 6.12 9.57
C THR A 62 -3.39 6.17 10.57
N ALA A 63 -3.25 5.53 11.73
CA ALA A 63 -4.25 5.59 12.79
C ALA A 63 -4.50 7.03 13.28
N TYR A 64 -3.44 7.81 13.47
CA TYR A 64 -3.56 9.22 13.84
C TYR A 64 -4.26 10.06 12.77
N LEU A 65 -3.92 9.88 11.50
CA LEU A 65 -4.57 10.60 10.40
C LEU A 65 -6.07 10.31 10.35
N LEU A 66 -6.45 9.03 10.49
CA LEU A 66 -7.86 8.62 10.48
C LEU A 66 -8.62 9.09 11.73
N TRP A 67 -7.93 9.23 12.87
CA TRP A 67 -8.55 9.73 14.10
C TRP A 67 -8.72 11.26 14.09
N ALA A 68 -7.72 11.99 13.60
CA ALA A 68 -7.67 13.45 13.71
C ALA A 68 -8.34 14.19 12.54
N LEU A 69 -8.42 13.57 11.36
CA LEU A 69 -8.78 14.25 10.12
C LEU A 69 -9.90 13.53 9.37
N ASN A 70 -10.69 14.32 8.63
CA ASN A 70 -11.55 13.80 7.56
C ASN A 70 -10.87 14.08 6.21
N ILE A 71 -10.34 13.03 5.56
CA ILE A 71 -9.58 13.16 4.32
C ILE A 71 -10.55 13.16 3.15
N GLN A 72 -10.59 14.26 2.40
CA GLN A 72 -11.48 14.43 1.25
C GLN A 72 -10.74 15.08 0.09
N LYS A 73 -11.24 14.85 -1.14
CA LYS A 73 -10.75 15.54 -2.33
C LYS A 73 -11.09 17.04 -2.24
N PRO A 74 -10.23 17.93 -2.76
CA PRO A 74 -10.61 19.32 -2.92
C PRO A 74 -11.78 19.43 -3.93
N LEU A 75 -12.62 20.44 -3.74
CA LEU A 75 -13.74 20.73 -4.62
C LEU A 75 -13.32 21.80 -5.63
N ASP A 76 -13.83 21.70 -6.86
CA ASP A 76 -13.67 22.74 -7.88
C ASP A 76 -14.65 23.92 -7.64
N GLU A 77 -14.66 24.89 -8.55
CA GLU A 77 -15.56 26.06 -8.50
C GLU A 77 -17.05 25.68 -8.55
N ASN A 78 -17.39 24.48 -9.06
CA ASN A 78 -18.74 23.97 -9.18
C ASN A 78 -19.14 23.08 -7.98
N GLY A 79 -18.23 22.85 -7.03
CA GLY A 79 -18.44 21.97 -5.89
C GLY A 79 -18.22 20.49 -6.19
N GLU A 80 -17.65 20.14 -7.34
CA GLU A 80 -17.36 18.76 -7.73
C GLU A 80 -15.96 18.32 -7.27
N PRO A 81 -15.77 17.05 -6.83
CA PRO A 81 -14.47 16.57 -6.38
C PRO A 81 -13.43 16.54 -7.52
N ILE A 82 -12.30 17.21 -7.32
CA ILE A 82 -11.18 17.17 -8.26
C ILE A 82 -10.50 15.80 -8.16
N VAL A 83 -10.60 14.99 -9.22
CA VAL A 83 -9.93 13.69 -9.31
C VAL A 83 -8.61 13.85 -10.07
N PRO A 84 -7.47 13.45 -9.50
CA PRO A 84 -6.20 13.46 -10.21
C PRO A 84 -6.27 12.57 -11.46
N SER A 85 -5.78 13.06 -12.59
CA SER A 85 -5.62 12.24 -13.80
C SER A 85 -4.60 11.14 -13.55
N GLY A 86 -4.91 9.90 -13.95
CA GLY A 86 -4.00 8.74 -13.83
C GLY A 86 -2.73 8.85 -14.69
N THR A 87 -2.61 9.88 -15.53
CA THR A 87 -1.39 10.23 -16.28
C THR A 87 -0.39 11.06 -15.48
N CYS A 88 -0.73 11.51 -14.26
CA CYS A 88 0.21 12.11 -13.32
C CYS A 88 0.91 11.02 -12.50
N ILE A 89 1.48 10.04 -13.20
CA ILE A 89 2.62 9.29 -12.70
C ILE A 89 3.83 10.06 -13.23
N ASP A 90 4.32 11.04 -12.46
CA ASP A 90 5.73 11.39 -12.59
C ASP A 90 6.49 10.06 -12.55
N GLU A 91 7.53 9.89 -13.38
CA GLU A 91 8.41 8.73 -13.40
C GLU A 91 9.14 8.59 -12.05
N GLY A 92 8.38 8.32 -11.01
CA GLY A 92 8.84 7.99 -9.68
C GLY A 92 9.59 6.69 -9.81
N LEU A 93 10.77 6.68 -9.23
CA LEU A 93 11.62 5.51 -9.16
C LEU A 93 10.83 4.35 -8.51
N VAL A 94 10.33 3.45 -9.35
CA VAL A 94 9.91 2.11 -8.93
C VAL A 94 11.22 1.36 -8.67
N VAL A 95 11.73 1.44 -7.44
CA VAL A 95 12.83 0.59 -6.96
C VAL A 95 12.32 -0.81 -6.73
#